data_AF-A0A7W7LZD8-F1
#
_entry.id   AF-A0A7W7LZD8-F1
#
_cell.length_a   1.000
_cell.length_b   1.000
_cell.length_c   1.000
_cell.angle_alpha   90.00
_cell.angle_beta   90.00
_cell.angle_gamma   90.00
#
_symmetry.space_group_name_H-M   'P 1'
#
loop_
_entity.id
_entity.type
_entity.pdbx_description
1 polymer ?
#
loop_
_entity_poly.entity_id
_entity_poly.type
_entity_poly.pdbx_seq_one_letter_code
_entity_poly.pdbx_strand_id
1 'polypeptide(L)' 'MTGDTCPDIFELSDGSFAVIGTDATASLDAQLPSDAARADDERIVVISRETPVRAKGDIPDA' A
#
# COMPACT_ATOMS: atom_id res chain seq x y z
N MET A 1 13.17 12.14 18.13
CA MET A 1 12.31 12.00 16.93
C MET A 1 12.77 10.75 16.22
N THR A 2 12.26 9.59 16.62
CA THR A 2 12.64 8.31 16.02
C THR A 2 11.87 8.18 14.71
N GLY A 3 12.63 8.29 13.61
CA GLY A 3 12.12 8.15 12.26
C GLY A 3 11.78 6.71 11.95
N ASP A 4 10.53 6.33 12.18
CA ASP A 4 9.93 5.17 11.54
C ASP A 4 9.43 5.59 10.16
N THR A 5 10.35 5.87 9.24
CA THR A 5 10.01 5.93 7.81
C THR A 5 10.03 4.50 7.27
N CYS A 6 9.11 3.68 7.75
CA CYS A 6 8.86 2.32 7.29
C CYS A 6 7.43 2.25 6.74
N PRO A 7 7.18 1.36 5.77
CA PRO A 7 5.90 1.28 5.09
C PRO A 7 4.75 1.20 6.09
N ASP A 8 3.67 1.92 5.80
CA ASP A 8 2.55 2.10 6.72
C ASP A 8 1.23 2.08 5.96
N ILE A 9 0.17 1.65 6.64
CA ILE A 9 -1.21 1.66 6.14
C ILE A 9 -2.07 2.32 7.20
N PHE A 10 -2.81 3.36 6.83
CA PHE A 10 -3.77 4.00 7.74
C PHE A 10 -5.02 4.46 7.01
N GLU A 11 -6.14 4.44 7.73
CA GLU A 11 -7.45 4.91 7.26
C GLU A 11 -7.49 6.44 7.26
N LEU A 12 -8.01 7.02 6.18
CA LEU A 12 -8.26 8.45 6.02
C LEU A 12 -9.66 8.79 6.53
N SER A 13 -9.91 10.09 6.74
CA SER A 13 -11.19 10.56 7.29
C SER A 13 -12.42 10.27 6.41
N ASP A 14 -12.20 9.94 5.14
CA ASP A 14 -13.24 9.55 4.18
C ASP A 14 -13.44 8.03 4.06
N GLY A 15 -12.73 7.24 4.88
CA GLY A 15 -12.78 5.77 4.89
C GLY A 15 -11.89 5.10 3.83
N SER A 16 -11.13 5.87 3.05
CA SER A 16 -10.11 5.30 2.16
C SER A 16 -8.83 4.97 2.95
N PHE A 17 -7.91 4.22 2.33
CA PHE A 17 -6.63 3.87 2.96
C PHE A 17 -5.46 4.50 2.21
N ALA A 18 -4.56 5.13 2.96
CA ALA A 18 -3.25 5.50 2.44
C ALA A 18 -2.27 4.34 2.67
N VAL A 19 -1.48 4.02 1.64
CA VAL A 19 -0.42 3.00 1.70
C VAL A 19 0.91 3.67 1.36
N ILE A 20 1.86 3.63 2.29
CA ILE A 20 3.21 4.15 2.10
C ILE A 20 4.16 2.98 1.89
N GLY A 21 4.95 3.01 0.83
CA GLY A 21 5.93 1.97 0.53
C GLY A 21 6.85 2.38 -0.63
N THR A 22 7.53 1.39 -1.20
CA THR A 22 8.46 1.61 -2.33
C THR A 22 7.68 1.60 -3.64
N ASP A 23 7.78 2.68 -4.43
CA ASP A 23 7.24 2.68 -5.79
C ASP A 23 7.96 1.63 -6.65
N ALA A 24 7.18 0.70 -7.22
CA ALA A 24 7.64 -0.36 -8.10
C ALA A 24 6.88 -0.37 -9.43
N THR A 25 6.20 0.73 -9.76
CA THR A 25 5.31 0.86 -10.93
C THR A 25 6.01 0.41 -12.21
N ALA A 26 7.16 1.00 -12.55
CA ALA A 26 7.87 0.69 -13.79
C ALA A 26 8.26 -0.80 -13.93
N SER A 27 8.53 -1.49 -12.81
CA SER A 27 8.98 -2.88 -12.80
C SER A 27 7.82 -3.87 -12.86
N LEU A 28 6.68 -3.54 -12.22
CA LEU A 28 5.58 -4.48 -12.03
C LEU A 28 4.41 -4.27 -13.00
N ASP A 29 4.30 -3.11 -13.65
CA ASP A 29 3.19 -2.79 -14.54
C ASP A 29 3.00 -3.82 -15.66
N ALA A 30 4.11 -4.21 -16.30
CA ALA A 30 4.12 -5.23 -17.35
C ALA A 30 3.94 -6.67 -16.82
N GLN A 31 3.92 -6.85 -15.50
CA GLN A 31 3.80 -8.16 -14.82
C GLN A 31 2.45 -8.31 -14.10
N LEU A 32 1.53 -7.34 -14.27
CA LEU A 32 0.22 -7.43 -13.66
C LEU A 32 -0.54 -8.67 -14.16
N PRO A 33 -1.26 -9.37 -13.26
CA PRO A 33 -2.20 -10.42 -13.64
C PRO A 33 -3.22 -9.94 -14.69
N SER A 34 -3.80 -10.87 -15.44
CA SER A 34 -4.76 -10.54 -16.51
C SER A 34 -6.04 -9.83 -16.03
N ASP A 35 -6.35 -9.92 -14.74
CA ASP A 35 -7.48 -9.31 -14.07
C ASP A 35 -7.11 -8.03 -13.30
N ALA A 36 -5.86 -7.59 -13.37
CA ALA A 36 -5.38 -6.36 -12.75
C ALA A 36 -4.91 -5.36 -13.80
N ALA A 37 -5.30 -4.11 -13.63
CA ALA A 37 -4.83 -2.99 -14.44
C ALA A 37 -4.59 -1.79 -13.53
N ARG A 38 -3.79 -0.86 -14.04
CA ARG A 38 -3.40 0.36 -13.35
C ARG A 38 -3.71 1.56 -14.26
N ALA A 39 -4.39 2.57 -13.75
CA ALA A 39 -4.68 3.82 -14.47
C ALA A 39 -3.47 4.77 -14.49
N ASP A 40 -3.52 5.82 -15.31
CA ASP A 40 -2.39 6.74 -15.48
C ASP A 40 -2.00 7.49 -14.19
N ASP A 41 -2.97 7.69 -13.29
CA ASP A 41 -2.82 8.37 -12.00
C ASP A 41 -2.54 7.42 -10.82
N GLU A 42 -2.51 6.11 -11.06
CA GLU A 42 -2.25 5.10 -10.05
C GLU A 42 -0.76 4.70 -10.00
N ARG A 43 -0.33 4.12 -8.87
CA ARG A 43 1.04 3.63 -8.67
C ARG A 43 1.01 2.26 -8.03
N ILE A 44 1.94 1.39 -8.43
CA ILE A 44 2.16 0.10 -7.77
C ILE A 44 3.18 0.32 -6.66
N VAL A 45 2.74 0.19 -5.41
CA VAL A 45 3.55 0.38 -4.21
C VAL A 45 3.80 -0.96 -3.54
N VAL A 46 5.05 -1.25 -3.21
CA VAL A 46 5.46 -2.46 -2.50
C VAL A 46 5.67 -2.16 -1.02
N ILE A 47 5.04 -2.96 -0.18
CA ILE A 47 5.18 -2.93 1.28
C ILE A 47 5.67 -4.29 1.80
N SER A 48 6.27 -4.30 2.99
CA SER A 48 6.66 -5.55 3.64
C SER A 48 5.41 -6.31 4.11
N ARG A 49 5.51 -7.64 4.24
CA ARG A 49 4.45 -8.47 4.85
C ARG A 49 4.07 -8.01 6.26
N GLU A 50 5.02 -7.47 7.01
CA GLU A 50 4.80 -7.00 8.38
C GLU A 50 3.83 -5.81 8.44
N THR A 51 3.82 -4.96 7.40
CA THR A 51 2.99 -3.75 7.33
C THR A 51 1.50 -4.06 7.47
N PRO A 52 0.87 -4.88 6.59
CA PRO A 52 -0.56 -5.20 6.73
C PRO A 52 -0.86 -6.06 7.98
N VAL A 53 0.10 -6.84 8.47
CA VAL A 53 -0.09 -7.62 9.72
C VAL A 53 -0.22 -6.69 10.92
N ARG A 54 0.57 -5.61 10.97
CA ARG A 54 0.46 -4.58 12.03
C ARG A 54 -0.81 -3.74 11.87
N ALA A 55 -1.13 -3.33 10.64
CA ALA A 55 -2.31 -2.53 10.33
C ALA A 55 -3.63 -3.24 10.65
N LYS A 56 -3.62 -4.58 10.78
CA LYS A 56 -4.80 -5.35 11.13
C LYS A 56 -5.50 -4.85 12.41
N GLY A 57 -4.77 -4.35 13.41
CA GLY A 57 -5.38 -3.80 14.63
C GLY A 57 -6.16 -2.50 14.42
N ASP A 58 -5.82 -1.77 13.35
CA ASP A 58 -6.34 -0.44 13.06
C ASP A 58 -7.44 -0.45 11.99
N ILE A 59 -7.65 -1.60 11.32
CA ILE A 59 -8.68 -1.78 10.28
C ILE A 59 -9.93 -2.42 10.91
N PRO A 60 -11.10 -1.76 10.87
CA PRO A 60 -12.36 -2.31 11.38
C PRO A 60 -12.71 -3.65 10.69
N ASP A 61 -13.22 -4.62 11.44
CA ASP A 61 -13.57 -6.00 11.01
C ASP A 61 -12.39 -6.96 10.69
N ALA A 62 -11.19 -6.66 11.19
CA ALA A 62 -10.03 -7.56 11.21
C ALA A 62 -10.23 -8.92 11.92
#